data_AF-A0A970A6G5-F1
#
_entry.id   AF-A0A970A6G5-F1
#
_cell.length_a   1.000
_cell.length_b   1.000
_cell.length_c   1.000
_cell.angle_alpha   90.00
_cell.angle_beta   90.00
_cell.angle_gamma   90.00
#
_symmetry.space_group_name_H-M   'P 1'
#
loop_
_entity.id
_entity.type
_entity.pdbx_description
1 polymer ?
#
loop_
_entity_poly.entity_id
_entity_poly.type
_entity_poly.pdbx_seq_one_letter_code
_entity_poly.pdbx_strand_id
1 'polypeptide(L)' 'MTLIEPTVFQLEMMRKKHCKELKQLDKMTDAQFNAFKRNFSFGSIEGITKAEARELLMSMLALNLKLSESYKNKK' A
#
# COMPACT_ATOMS: atom_id res chain seq x y z
N MET A 1 -19.40 -12.21 7.19
CA MET A 1 -18.30 -11.25 7.37
C MET A 1 -18.68 -10.00 6.61
N THR A 2 -19.24 -8.99 7.28
CA THR A 2 -19.62 -7.72 6.65
C THR A 2 -18.35 -6.92 6.37
N LEU A 3 -18.06 -6.70 5.09
CA LEU A 3 -16.96 -5.81 4.67
C LEU A 3 -17.37 -4.37 5.02
N ILE A 4 -16.78 -3.81 6.06
CA ILE A 4 -16.93 -2.39 6.39
C ILE A 4 -16.14 -1.62 5.33
N GLU A 5 -16.84 -0.81 4.52
CA GLU A 5 -16.19 0.05 3.54
C GLU A 5 -15.31 1.10 4.25
N PRO A 6 -14.07 1.33 3.79
CA PRO A 6 -13.18 2.30 4.41
C PRO A 6 -13.69 3.73 4.19
N THR A 7 -13.63 4.56 5.22
CA THR A 7 -13.95 5.99 5.09
C THR A 7 -12.90 6.73 4.25
N VAL A 8 -13.27 7.89 3.69
CA VAL A 8 -12.33 8.78 2.97
C VAL A 8 -11.08 9.10 3.81
N PHE A 9 -11.26 9.32 5.12
CA PHE A 9 -10.15 9.57 6.04
C PHE A 9 -9.21 8.36 6.16
N GLN A 10 -9.77 7.15 6.29
CA GLN A 10 -8.98 5.92 6.34
C GLN A 10 -8.21 5.69 5.03
N LEU A 11 -8.83 5.94 3.87
CA LEU A 11 -8.16 5.87 2.57
C LEU A 11 -7.00 6.87 2.46
N GLU A 12 -7.16 8.09 2.97
CA GLU A 12 -6.07 9.08 2.98
C GLU A 12 -4.91 8.65 3.89
N MET A 13 -5.22 8.09 5.06
CA MET A 13 -4.22 7.55 5.99
C MET A 13 -3.46 6.38 5.38
N MET A 14 -4.15 5.44 4.72
CA MET A 14 -3.52 4.33 3.99
C MET A 14 -2.64 4.85 2.85
N ARG A 15 -3.11 5.84 2.08
CA ARG A 15 -2.30 6.47 1.02
C ARG A 15 -1.00 7.07 1.57
N LYS A 16 -1.08 7.83 2.68
CA LYS A 16 0.11 8.40 3.35
C LYS A 16 1.08 7.30 3.81
N LYS A 17 0.56 6.17 4.32
CA LYS A 17 1.38 5.01 4.71
C LYS A 17 2.09 4.39 3.51
N HIS A 18 1.38 4.06 2.43
CA HIS A 18 1.96 3.43 1.24
C HIS A 18 2.99 4.32 0.54
N CYS A 19 2.78 5.64 0.52
CA CYS A 19 3.80 6.57 0.02
C CYS A 19 5.09 6.53 0.86
N LYS A 20 5.01 6.35 2.19
CA LYS A 20 6.19 6.19 3.04
C LYS A 20 6.87 4.85 2.78
N GLU A 21 6.10 3.78 2.62
CA GLU A 21 6.59 2.43 2.32
C GLU A 21 7.33 2.40 0.97
N LEU A 22 6.82 3.07 -0.07
CA LEU A 22 7.54 3.20 -1.35
C LEU A 22 8.89 3.90 -1.20
N LYS A 23 8.92 5.03 -0.49
CA LYS A 23 10.17 5.77 -0.23
C LYS A 23 11.18 4.95 0.56
N GLN A 24 10.72 4.07 1.44
CA GLN A 24 11.59 3.13 2.16
C GLN A 24 12.13 2.07 1.20
N LEU A 25 11.25 1.48 0.38
CA LEU A 25 11.61 0.44 -0.58
C LEU A 25 12.64 0.94 -1.61
N ASP A 26 12.49 2.16 -2.12
CA ASP A 26 13.44 2.78 -3.05
C ASP A 26 14.85 2.93 -2.44
N LYS A 27 14.94 3.05 -1.10
CA LYS A 27 16.22 3.20 -0.36
C LYS A 27 16.79 1.88 0.16
N MET A 28 16.05 0.78 0.05
CA MET A 28 16.49 -0.52 0.54
C MET A 28 17.25 -1.30 -0.53
N THR A 29 18.24 -2.08 -0.13
CA THR A 29 18.79 -3.16 -0.97
C THR A 29 17.84 -4.36 -0.99
N ASP A 30 18.00 -5.28 -1.95
CA ASP A 30 17.17 -6.49 -2.02
C ASP A 30 17.31 -7.38 -0.77
N ALA A 31 18.52 -7.42 -0.19
CA ALA A 31 18.77 -8.13 1.07
C ALA A 31 18.00 -7.50 2.25
N GLN A 32 18.02 -6.17 2.35
CA GLN A 32 17.25 -5.45 3.37
C GLN A 32 15.74 -5.64 3.17
N PHE A 33 15.28 -5.58 1.93
CA PHE A 33 13.88 -5.85 1.60
C PHE A 33 13.48 -7.26 2.04
N ASN A 34 14.27 -8.30 1.71
CA ASN A 34 13.96 -9.67 2.12
C ASN A 34 13.89 -9.86 3.64
N ALA A 35 14.72 -9.15 4.40
CA ALA A 35 14.70 -9.18 5.86
C ALA A 35 13.47 -8.46 6.45
N PHE A 36 13.04 -7.35 5.84
CA PHE A 36 12.03 -6.45 6.41
C PHE A 36 10.67 -6.45 5.70
N LYS A 37 10.48 -7.22 4.63
CA LYS A 37 9.24 -7.21 3.82
C LYS A 37 7.96 -7.48 4.63
N ARG A 38 8.06 -8.22 5.73
CA ARG A 38 6.94 -8.51 6.65
C ARG A 38 6.37 -7.27 7.36
N ASN A 39 7.14 -6.17 7.41
CA ASN A 39 6.75 -4.93 8.07
C ASN A 39 5.93 -3.99 7.17
N PHE A 40 5.79 -4.32 5.89
CA PHE A 40 4.99 -3.55 4.96
C PHE A 40 3.50 -3.86 5.14
N SER A 41 2.66 -2.92 4.71
CA SER A 41 1.20 -3.03 4.75
C SER A 41 0.61 -4.25 4.03
N PHE A 42 1.31 -4.81 3.05
CA PHE A 42 0.92 -6.04 2.36
C PHE A 42 1.32 -7.33 3.12
N GLY A 43 2.01 -7.22 4.25
CA GLY A 43 2.38 -8.35 5.11
C GLY A 43 3.46 -9.25 4.51
N SER A 44 3.43 -10.54 4.87
CA SER A 44 4.39 -11.53 4.40
C SER A 44 3.87 -12.25 3.16
N ILE A 45 4.29 -11.79 1.99
CA ILE A 45 4.06 -12.50 0.71
C ILE A 45 5.29 -13.36 0.43
N GLU A 46 5.09 -14.66 0.30
CA GLU A 46 6.14 -15.61 -0.05
C GLU A 46 6.64 -15.36 -1.48
N GLY A 47 7.95 -15.46 -1.70
CA GLY A 47 8.55 -15.28 -3.04
C GLY A 47 8.55 -13.86 -3.62
N ILE A 48 7.80 -12.91 -3.05
CA ILE A 48 7.72 -11.55 -3.62
C ILE A 48 9.11 -10.90 -3.71
N THR A 49 9.40 -10.36 -4.89
CA THR A 49 10.59 -9.56 -5.17
C THR A 49 10.38 -8.10 -4.77
N LYS A 50 11.47 -7.34 -4.65
CA LYS A 50 11.40 -5.90 -4.38
C LYS A 50 10.62 -5.15 -5.47
N ALA A 51 10.81 -5.54 -6.74
CA ALA A 51 10.13 -4.92 -7.87
C ALA A 51 8.62 -5.16 -7.82
N GLU A 52 8.19 -6.40 -7.59
CA GLU A 52 6.75 -6.74 -7.44
C GLU A 52 6.13 -6.06 -6.23
N ALA A 53 6.85 -5.97 -5.10
CA ALA A 53 6.38 -5.23 -3.93
C ALA A 53 6.20 -3.72 -4.22
N ARG A 54 7.06 -3.14 -5.07
CA ARG A 54 6.91 -1.75 -5.53
C ARG A 54 5.64 -1.59 -6.36
N GLU A 55 5.41 -2.48 -7.32
CA GLU A 55 4.21 -2.46 -8.17
C GLU A 55 2.93 -2.66 -7.37
N LEU A 56 2.97 -3.55 -6.37
CA LEU A 56 1.86 -3.76 -5.45
C LEU A 56 1.53 -2.49 -4.67
N LEU A 57 2.53 -1.83 -4.07
CA LEU A 57 2.31 -0.57 -3.34
C LEU A 57 1.76 0.54 -4.26
N MET A 58 2.24 0.63 -5.49
CA MET A 58 1.71 1.57 -6.48
C MET A 58 0.25 1.27 -6.82
N SER A 59 -0.11 -0.02 -6.96
CA SER A 59 -1.48 -0.45 -7.22
C SER A 59 -2.41 -0.15 -6.04
N MET A 60 -1.96 -0.37 -4.81
CA MET A 60 -2.70 -0.02 -3.59
C MET A 60 -2.93 1.49 -3.48
N LEU A 61 -1.94 2.31 -3.86
CA LEU A 61 -2.09 3.78 -3.92
C LEU A 61 -3.14 4.22 -4.94
N ALA A 62 -3.09 3.68 -6.15
CA ALA A 62 -4.04 3.98 -7.21
C ALA A 62 -5.47 3.59 -6.79
N LEU A 63 -5.63 2.43 -6.16
CA LEU A 63 -6.92 1.97 -5.63
C LEU A 63 -7.45 2.93 -4.55
N ASN A 64 -6.62 3.33 -3.59
CA ASN A 64 -7.02 4.27 -2.53
C ASN A 64 -7.44 5.62 -3.11
N LEU A 65 -6.77 6.11 -4.15
CA LEU A 65 -7.14 7.34 -4.84
C LEU A 65 -8.51 7.21 -5.52
N LYS A 66 -8.71 6.14 -6.31
CA LYS A 66 -9.95 5.87 -7.02
C LYS A 66 -11.15 5.73 -6.07
N LEU A 67 -10.96 5.02 -4.95
CA LEU A 67 -12.00 4.87 -3.92
C LEU A 67 -12.31 6.21 -3.24
N SER A 68 -11.27 7.01 -2.93
CA SER A 68 -11.45 8.33 -2.31
C SER A 68 -12.27 9.28 -3.20
N GLU A 69 -11.98 9.30 -4.50
CA GLU A 69 -12.74 10.08 -5.49
C GLU A 69 -14.17 9.57 -5.63
N SER A 70 -14.34 8.24 -5.74
CA SER A 70 -15.67 7.65 -5.83
C SER A 70 -16.55 7.96 -4.61
N TYR A 71 -15.98 8.04 -3.41
CA TYR A 71 -16.73 8.34 -2.19
C TYR A 71 -17.02 9.83 -2.02
N LYS A 72 -16.17 10.71 -2.57
CA LYS A 72 -16.46 12.16 -2.61
C LYS A 72 -17.57 12.49 -3.60
N ASN A 73 -17.61 11.82 -4.75
CA ASN A 73 -18.59 12.07 -5.81
C ASN A 73 -19.98 11.44 -5.55
N LYS A 74 -20.09 10.59 -4.52
CA LYS A 74 -21.36 9.98 -4.06
C LYS A 74 -22.04 10.79 -2.93
N LYS A 75 -21.39 11.83 -2.43
CA LYS A 75 -21.97 12.80 -1.48
C LYS A 75 -22.49 14.02 -2.23
#